data_AF-A0A8S2S6U8-F1
#
_entry.id   AF-A0A8S2S6U8-F1
#
_cell.length_a   1.000
_cell.length_b   1.000
_cell.length_c   1.000
_cell.angle_alpha   90.00
_cell.angle_beta   90.00
_cell.angle_gamma   90.00
#
_symmetry.space_group_name_H-M   'P 1'
#
loop_
_entity.id
_entity.type
_entity.pdbx_description
1 polymer ?
#
loop_
_entity_poly.entity_id
_entity_poly.type
_entity_poly.pdbx_seq_one_letter_code
_entity_poly.pdbx_strand_id
1 'polypeptide(L)'
;MAFNDVKIETFFVHDDGHFFPNNNHLPVIVYRQVFDAKSVSASSWEQLFKQNNFGNSWRDGIFSYHHYHSTAHEALGCYGGRAQVRLGGYNEQVRKDIELTAGDCILIPAGVAHK
;
A
#
# COMPACT_ATOMS: atom_id res chain seq x y z
N MET A 1 9.00 -20.14 2.07
CA MET A 1 7.98 -19.48 1.23
C MET A 1 8.59 -19.31 -0.15
N ALA A 2 7.89 -19.71 -1.21
CA ALA A 2 8.30 -19.43 -2.58
C ALA A 2 7.62 -18.12 -3.00
N PHE A 3 8.40 -17.14 -3.44
CA PHE A 3 7.89 -15.91 -4.04
C PHE A 3 7.83 -16.09 -5.56
N ASN A 4 6.89 -15.43 -6.23
CA ASN A 4 6.88 -15.36 -7.68
C ASN A 4 7.97 -14.40 -8.20
N ASP A 5 8.13 -14.30 -9.52
CA ASP A 5 8.81 -13.16 -10.12
C ASP A 5 7.98 -11.88 -9.87
N VAL A 6 8.33 -11.18 -8.79
CA VAL A 6 7.60 -10.01 -8.32
C VAL A 6 7.88 -8.82 -9.23
N LYS A 7 6.85 -8.32 -9.91
CA LYS A 7 6.93 -7.03 -10.60
C LYS A 7 6.79 -5.91 -9.58
N ILE A 8 7.73 -4.97 -9.60
CA ILE A 8 7.75 -3.81 -8.70
C ILE A 8 7.40 -2.54 -9.49
N GLU A 9 6.45 -1.77 -8.99
CA GLU A 9 6.10 -0.45 -9.50
C GLU A 9 6.41 0.59 -8.42
N THR A 10 7.07 1.69 -8.79
CA THR A 10 7.37 2.79 -7.86
C THR A 10 6.92 4.10 -8.44
N PHE A 11 6.40 4.99 -7.61
CA PHE A 11 6.09 6.36 -7.99
C PHE A 11 6.05 7.27 -6.78
N PHE A 12 6.35 8.54 -7.01
CA PHE A 12 6.26 9.56 -5.98
C PHE A 12 4.86 10.16 -5.95
N VAL A 13 4.40 10.47 -4.74
CA VAL A 13 3.23 11.31 -4.51
C VAL A 13 3.77 12.55 -3.81
N HIS A 14 3.90 13.62 -4.59
CA HIS A 14 4.57 14.84 -4.14
C HIS A 14 3.70 15.66 -3.19
N ASP A 15 4.34 16.41 -2.30
CA ASP A 15 3.65 17.48 -1.58
C ASP A 15 3.22 18.54 -2.59
N ASP A 16 1.95 18.94 -2.55
CA ASP A 16 1.38 19.98 -3.38
C ASP A 16 1.12 21.29 -2.62
N GLY A 17 1.54 21.36 -1.34
CA GLY A 17 1.38 22.53 -0.49
C GLY A 17 -0.05 22.74 0.01
N HIS A 18 -0.93 21.74 -0.10
CA HIS A 18 -2.32 21.84 0.30
C HIS A 18 -2.61 21.10 1.62
N PHE A 19 -3.75 20.40 1.70
CA PHE A 19 -4.29 19.82 2.94
C PHE A 19 -3.51 18.58 3.43
N PHE A 20 -2.79 17.90 2.55
CA PHE A 20 -2.09 16.66 2.86
C PHE A 20 -0.60 16.80 2.52
N PRO A 21 0.31 16.39 3.43
CA PRO A 21 1.74 16.63 3.25
C PRO A 21 2.38 15.75 2.16
N ASN A 22 1.80 14.57 1.89
CA ASN A 22 2.39 13.54 1.03
C ASN A 22 3.87 13.23 1.39
N ASN A 23 4.66 12.70 0.44
CA ASN A 23 6.07 12.39 0.69
C ASN A 23 6.95 12.64 -0.54
N ASN A 24 7.79 13.68 -0.46
CA ASN A 24 8.73 14.04 -1.52
C ASN A 24 10.03 13.23 -1.54
N HIS A 25 10.29 12.43 -0.51
CA HIS A 25 11.59 11.78 -0.29
C HIS A 25 11.54 10.28 -0.56
N LEU A 26 10.39 9.64 -0.33
CA LEU A 26 10.21 8.20 -0.47
C LEU A 26 9.06 7.91 -1.45
N PRO A 27 9.26 6.98 -2.41
CA PRO A 27 8.20 6.58 -3.31
C PRO A 27 7.23 5.63 -2.63
N VAL A 28 5.98 5.61 -3.10
CA VAL A 28 5.09 4.47 -2.91
C VAL A 28 5.62 3.29 -3.74
N ILE A 29 5.55 2.09 -3.18
CA ILE A 29 5.99 0.86 -3.84
C ILE A 29 4.83 -0.11 -3.92
N VAL A 30 4.55 -0.64 -5.12
CA VAL A 30 3.58 -1.71 -5.33
C VAL A 30 4.33 -2.97 -5.78
N TYR A 31 4.15 -4.05 -5.01
CA TYR A 31 4.66 -5.38 -5.33
C TYR A 31 3.51 -6.21 -5.89
N ARG A 32 3.60 -6.58 -7.17
CA ARG A 32 2.58 -7.38 -7.84
C ARG A 32 2.81 -8.86 -7.62
N GLN A 33 1.74 -9.58 -7.29
CA GLN A 33 1.71 -11.05 -7.22
C GLN A 33 2.84 -11.65 -6.37
N VAL A 34 3.15 -11.04 -5.21
CA VAL A 34 4.10 -11.58 -4.23
C VAL A 34 3.74 -13.01 -3.84
N PHE A 35 2.44 -13.25 -3.69
CA PHE A 35 1.85 -14.57 -3.53
C PHE A 35 0.94 -14.88 -4.72
N ASP A 36 0.78 -16.18 -5.03
CA ASP A 36 -0.25 -16.64 -5.96
C ASP A 36 -1.63 -16.34 -5.37
N ALA A 37 -2.46 -15.62 -6.14
CA ALA A 37 -3.83 -15.26 -5.80
C ALA A 37 -4.71 -16.43 -5.36
N LYS A 38 -4.43 -17.66 -5.82
CA LYS A 38 -5.18 -18.87 -5.45
C LYS A 38 -4.81 -19.45 -4.10
N SER A 39 -3.63 -19.10 -3.57
CA SER A 39 -3.06 -19.69 -2.36
C SER A 39 -2.77 -18.68 -1.25
N VAL A 40 -2.83 -17.38 -1.56
CA VAL A 40 -2.60 -16.31 -0.59
C VAL A 40 -3.63 -16.39 0.54
N SER A 41 -3.15 -16.11 1.75
CA SER A 41 -3.98 -16.03 2.95
C SER A 41 -3.56 -14.83 3.78
N ALA A 42 -4.45 -14.35 4.64
CA ALA A 42 -4.11 -13.26 5.57
C ALA A 42 -2.91 -13.65 6.46
N SER A 43 -2.85 -14.91 6.90
CA SER A 43 -1.74 -15.42 7.71
C SER A 43 -0.40 -15.39 6.96
N SER A 44 -0.41 -15.63 5.64
CA SER A 44 0.81 -15.54 4.80
C SER A 44 1.38 -14.12 4.79
N TRP A 45 0.51 -13.11 4.69
CA TRP A 45 0.90 -11.70 4.78
C TRP A 45 1.38 -11.30 6.17
N GLU A 46 0.65 -11.67 7.22
CA GLU A 46 1.03 -11.40 8.62
C GLU A 46 2.43 -11.94 8.93
N GLN A 47 2.73 -13.16 8.47
CA GLN A 47 4.06 -13.75 8.62
C GLN A 47 5.13 -12.96 7.85
N LEU A 48 4.87 -12.60 6.59
CA LEU A 48 5.81 -11.85 5.76
C LEU A 48 6.09 -10.45 6.35
N PHE A 49 5.05 -9.74 6.77
CA PHE A 49 5.17 -8.43 7.42
C PHE A 49 5.97 -8.51 8.71
N LYS A 50 5.66 -9.49 9.58
CA LYS A 50 6.41 -9.70 10.81
C LYS A 50 7.89 -9.98 10.55
N GLN A 51 8.22 -10.77 9.52
CA GLN A 51 9.61 -11.05 9.13
C GLN A 51 10.36 -9.80 8.63
N ASN A 52 9.63 -8.80 8.13
CA ASN A 52 10.16 -7.52 7.66
C ASN A 52 9.96 -6.38 8.68
N ASN A 53 9.73 -6.70 9.95
CA ASN A 53 9.51 -5.76 11.05
C ASN A 53 8.25 -4.87 10.94
N PHE A 54 7.31 -5.23 10.06
CA PHE A 54 5.95 -4.69 10.06
C PHE A 54 5.09 -5.50 11.05
N GLY A 55 4.84 -4.92 12.23
CA GLY A 55 4.02 -5.51 13.29
C GLY A 55 2.59 -4.98 13.32
N ASN A 56 1.85 -5.31 14.39
CA ASN A 56 0.49 -4.84 14.66
C ASN A 56 -0.50 -5.06 13.50
N SER A 57 -0.36 -6.20 12.81
CA SER A 57 -1.23 -6.55 11.69
C SER A 57 -2.68 -6.71 12.13
N TRP A 58 -3.58 -6.24 11.29
CA TRP A 58 -5.03 -6.37 11.41
C TRP A 58 -5.58 -6.71 10.02
N ARG A 59 -6.85 -7.12 9.94
CA ARG A 59 -7.49 -7.56 8.69
C ARG A 59 -8.73 -6.72 8.45
N ASP A 60 -8.76 -5.96 7.36
CA ASP A 60 -9.93 -5.20 6.91
C ASP A 60 -9.73 -4.74 5.46
N GLY A 61 -10.67 -3.94 4.94
CA GLY A 61 -10.49 -3.14 3.74
C GLY A 61 -9.81 -1.79 4.02
N ILE A 62 -9.70 -0.97 2.97
CA ILE A 62 -9.21 0.42 3.08
C ILE A 62 -10.34 1.38 3.47
N PHE A 63 -10.02 2.40 4.27
CA PHE A 63 -11.00 3.41 4.67
C PHE A 63 -11.46 4.26 3.50
N SER A 64 -12.77 4.52 3.40
CA SER A 64 -13.36 5.31 2.30
C SER A 64 -13.10 6.82 2.36
N TYR A 65 -12.36 7.30 3.36
CA TYR A 65 -12.03 8.70 3.59
C TYR A 65 -10.52 8.92 3.58
N HIS A 66 -10.08 10.08 3.07
CA HIS A 66 -8.65 10.42 3.03
C HIS A 66 -8.08 10.52 4.45
N HIS A 67 -6.98 9.83 4.67
CA HIS A 67 -6.20 9.87 5.89
C HIS A 67 -4.72 9.74 5.53
N TYR A 68 -3.85 9.97 6.51
CA TYR A 68 -2.42 9.73 6.37
C TYR A 68 -1.83 9.39 7.75
N HIS A 69 -0.70 8.72 7.75
CA HIS A 69 0.08 8.46 8.96
C HIS A 69 1.26 9.43 9.01
N SER A 70 1.32 10.26 10.05
CA SER A 70 2.36 11.30 10.17
C SER A 70 3.75 10.73 10.42
N THR A 71 3.86 9.57 11.08
CA THR A 71 5.15 9.00 11.50
C THR A 71 5.34 7.53 11.13
N ALA A 72 4.32 6.86 10.62
CA ALA A 72 4.35 5.42 10.35
C ALA A 72 4.22 5.13 8.85
N HIS A 73 5.03 4.19 8.35
CA HIS A 73 4.81 3.59 7.04
C HIS A 73 3.74 2.51 7.16
N GLU A 74 2.97 2.32 6.10
CA GLU A 74 1.91 1.33 6.05
C GLU A 74 2.15 0.33 4.94
N ALA A 75 2.00 -0.95 5.26
CA ALA A 75 2.04 -2.03 4.29
C ALA A 75 0.66 -2.72 4.25
N LEU A 76 0.04 -2.74 3.07
CA LEU A 76 -1.24 -3.40 2.85
C LEU A 76 -1.05 -4.57 1.90
N GLY A 77 -1.37 -5.78 2.36
CA GLY A 77 -1.34 -7.00 1.57
C GLY A 77 -2.76 -7.44 1.22
N CYS A 78 -3.09 -7.56 -0.07
CA CYS A 78 -4.40 -8.05 -0.49
C CYS A 78 -4.42 -9.58 -0.40
N TYR A 79 -5.15 -10.13 0.56
CA TYR A 79 -5.28 -11.59 0.74
C TYR A 79 -6.50 -12.18 0.01
N GLY A 80 -7.35 -11.35 -0.58
CA GLY A 80 -8.56 -11.79 -1.26
C GLY A 80 -9.32 -10.64 -1.90
N GLY A 81 -10.02 -10.92 -2.99
CA GLY A 81 -10.81 -9.91 -3.71
C GLY A 81 -9.92 -8.85 -4.39
N ARG A 82 -10.37 -7.59 -4.32
CA ARG A 82 -9.68 -6.42 -4.87
C ARG A 82 -9.92 -5.19 -4.01
N ALA A 83 -8.98 -4.25 -4.02
CA ALA A 83 -9.08 -2.95 -3.38
C ALA A 83 -8.67 -1.84 -4.36
N GLN A 84 -9.37 -0.71 -4.31
CA GLN A 84 -9.00 0.50 -5.04
C GLN A 84 -8.42 1.48 -4.04
N VAL A 85 -7.11 1.74 -4.15
CA VAL A 85 -6.38 2.63 -3.25
C VAL A 85 -6.11 3.93 -4.00
N ARG A 86 -6.71 5.03 -3.53
CA ARG A 86 -6.35 6.36 -3.99
C ARG A 86 -5.21 6.87 -3.13
N LEU A 87 -4.13 7.27 -3.76
CA LEU A 87 -2.96 7.88 -3.13
C LEU A 87 -2.92 9.36 -3.48
N GLY A 88 -2.46 10.18 -2.56
CA GLY A 88 -2.50 11.64 -2.66
C GLY A 88 -3.85 12.23 -2.26
N GLY A 89 -3.84 13.55 -2.07
CA GLY A 89 -5.01 14.33 -1.69
C GLY A 89 -5.98 14.60 -2.84
N TYR A 90 -6.65 15.75 -2.77
CA TYR A 90 -7.66 16.14 -3.75
C TYR A 90 -7.09 16.57 -5.11
N ASN A 91 -5.80 16.90 -5.19
CA ASN A 91 -5.16 17.38 -6.40
C ASN A 91 -4.99 16.26 -7.43
N GLU A 92 -5.70 16.39 -8.55
CA GLU A 92 -5.73 15.38 -9.61
C GLU A 92 -4.39 15.21 -10.35
N GLN A 93 -3.52 16.22 -10.31
CA GLN A 93 -2.21 16.18 -10.97
C GLN A 93 -1.19 15.33 -10.20
N VAL A 94 -1.42 15.14 -8.90
CA VAL A 94 -0.51 14.45 -7.98
C VAL A 94 -1.08 13.11 -7.53
N ARG A 95 -2.41 13.01 -7.41
CA ARG A 95 -3.07 11.78 -6.95
C ARG A 95 -2.88 10.62 -7.92
N LYS A 96 -2.97 9.40 -7.40
CA LYS A 96 -2.90 8.18 -8.20
C LYS A 96 -3.82 7.10 -7.65
N ASP A 97 -4.60 6.49 -8.53
CA ASP A 97 -5.48 5.37 -8.19
C ASP A 97 -4.80 4.05 -8.55
N ILE A 98 -4.72 3.13 -7.60
CA ILE A 98 -4.09 1.81 -7.74
C ILE A 98 -5.10 0.73 -7.38
N GLU A 99 -5.39 -0.15 -8.33
CA GLU A 99 -6.08 -1.40 -8.03
C GLU A 99 -5.06 -2.40 -7.47
N LEU A 100 -5.39 -3.01 -6.33
CA LEU A 100 -4.71 -4.18 -5.78
C LEU A 100 -5.63 -5.39 -5.93
N THR A 101 -5.05 -6.52 -6.31
CA THR A 101 -5.74 -7.81 -6.35
C THR A 101 -5.06 -8.80 -5.42
N ALA A 102 -5.72 -9.93 -5.12
CA ALA A 102 -5.18 -10.95 -4.23
C ALA A 102 -3.74 -11.34 -4.63
N GLY A 103 -2.81 -11.24 -3.68
CA GLY A 103 -1.38 -11.47 -3.90
C GLY A 103 -0.54 -10.20 -4.10
N ASP A 104 -1.16 -9.05 -4.32
CA ASP A 104 -0.47 -7.76 -4.39
C ASP A 104 -0.23 -7.15 -2.99
N CYS A 105 0.84 -6.38 -2.87
CA CYS A 105 1.15 -5.55 -1.70
C CYS A 105 1.45 -4.12 -2.11
N ILE A 106 1.04 -3.14 -1.31
CA ILE A 106 1.48 -1.76 -1.42
C ILE A 106 2.19 -1.34 -0.13
N LEU A 107 3.30 -0.61 -0.27
CA LEU A 107 4.02 0.06 0.81
C LEU A 107 3.88 1.57 0.63
N ILE A 108 3.26 2.20 1.61
CA ILE A 108 2.90 3.62 1.62
C ILE A 108 3.78 4.34 2.65
N PRO A 109 4.66 5.26 2.21
CA PRO A 109 5.45 6.07 3.13
C PRO A 109 4.59 6.95 4.03
N ALA A 110 5.16 7.31 5.19
CA ALA A 110 4.54 8.26 6.10
C ALA A 110 4.31 9.59 5.38
N GLY A 111 3.19 10.25 5.67
CA GLY A 111 2.77 11.50 5.04
C GLY A 111 1.91 11.32 3.78
N VAL A 112 2.04 10.22 3.04
CA VAL A 112 1.22 9.96 1.84
C VAL A 112 -0.25 9.80 2.23
N ALA A 113 -1.09 10.72 1.77
CA ALA A 113 -2.53 10.60 1.95
C ALA A 113 -3.09 9.45 1.13
N HIS A 114 -4.06 8.73 1.68
CA HIS A 114 -4.70 7.63 0.98
C HIS A 114 -6.10 7.30 1.51
N LYS A 115 -6.86 6.55 0.70
CA LYS A 115 -8.20 6.00 0.99
C LYS A 115 -8.57 4.89 0.00
#